data_AF-A0A0J1FI58-F1
#
_entry.id   AF-A0A0J1FI58-F1
#
_cell.length_a   1.000
_cell.length_b   1.000
_cell.length_c   1.000
_cell.angle_alpha   90.00
_cell.angle_beta   90.00
_cell.angle_gamma   90.00
#
_symmetry.space_group_name_H-M   'P 1'
#
loop_
_entity.id
_entity.type
_entity.pdbx_description
1 polymer ?
#
loop_
_entity_poly.entity_id
_entity_poly.type
_entity_poly.pdbx_seq_one_letter_code
_entity_poly.pdbx_strand_id
1 'polypeptide(L)'
;MFCRRCKTEVKYQPKSYSCKCTTVWKEIAGKRISEKIAEALFQKGETEVLDGFKSKAGKPFSAALAVEGGKVVFRFPEKKKSQAGQPRSPTAQPHAHTLSTQPLDNTVRLRIESGNSGTVLISVPGILSTQISYGLVPSREAECLGCITAANLVKFHRNPLPKLEISLNNLDFARYLLREHVPRSQEIKHSLEFLWKLLDEFPGWSAKYEHQKRARLQGSPQSNGFPRGVFPWLKAEIAEVGGNIRVSLPDSPDVRAQFVASIRRAERGEDGVYMVPKAAEGVVKAWFGSVK
;
A
#
# COMPACT_ATOMS: atom_id res chain seq x y z
N MET A 1 -28.14 -20.00 -19.46
CA MET A 1 -26.89 -20.80 -19.37
C MET A 1 -27.21 -22.29 -19.21
N PHE A 2 -26.34 -23.20 -19.69
CA PHE A 2 -26.51 -24.66 -19.56
C PHE A 2 -25.53 -25.27 -18.54
N CYS A 3 -25.96 -26.33 -17.85
CA CYS A 3 -25.12 -27.04 -16.89
C CYS A 3 -24.25 -28.11 -17.58
N ARG A 4 -22.94 -28.10 -17.34
CA ARG A 4 -21.98 -29.08 -17.89
C ARG A 4 -22.29 -30.54 -17.50
N ARG A 5 -22.92 -30.75 -16.34
CA ARG A 5 -23.14 -32.09 -15.77
C ARG A 5 -24.42 -32.75 -16.29
N CYS A 6 -25.53 -32.01 -16.39
CA CYS A 6 -26.81 -32.57 -16.86
C CYS A 6 -27.27 -32.04 -18.23
N LYS A 7 -26.52 -31.10 -18.84
CA LYS A 7 -26.81 -30.46 -20.13
C LYS A 7 -28.19 -29.78 -20.24
N THR A 8 -28.88 -29.59 -19.11
CA THR A 8 -30.15 -28.86 -19.04
C THR A 8 -29.94 -27.38 -18.78
N GLU A 9 -30.93 -26.58 -19.19
CA GLU A 9 -30.97 -25.16 -18.94
C GLU A 9 -31.10 -24.87 -17.43
N VAL A 10 -30.34 -23.89 -16.95
CA VAL A 10 -30.40 -23.46 -15.55
C VAL A 10 -31.57 -22.49 -15.36
N LYS A 11 -32.47 -22.84 -14.43
CA LYS A 11 -33.60 -21.98 -14.03
C LYS A 11 -33.13 -20.90 -13.07
N TYR A 12 -33.53 -19.66 -13.34
CA TYR A 12 -33.26 -18.50 -12.49
C TYR A 12 -34.41 -18.31 -11.52
N GLN A 13 -34.15 -18.54 -10.24
CA GLN A 13 -35.12 -18.36 -9.18
C GLN A 13 -34.79 -17.11 -8.35
N PRO A 14 -35.73 -16.57 -7.56
CA PRO A 14 -35.48 -15.39 -6.73
C PRO A 14 -34.29 -15.56 -5.77
N LYS A 15 -34.08 -16.76 -5.21
CA LYS A 15 -33.04 -17.05 -4.21
C LYS A 15 -31.89 -17.93 -4.72
N SER A 16 -31.99 -18.51 -5.90
CA SER A 16 -31.03 -19.51 -6.40
C SER A 16 -30.99 -19.59 -7.93
N TYR A 17 -29.96 -20.27 -8.43
CA TYR A 17 -29.84 -20.79 -9.78
C TYR A 17 -29.87 -22.32 -9.68
N SER A 18 -30.75 -22.98 -10.41
CA SER A 18 -30.98 -24.43 -10.23
C SER A 18 -31.15 -25.17 -11.54
N CYS A 19 -30.55 -26.35 -11.64
CA CYS A 19 -30.85 -27.35 -12.67
C CYS A 19 -31.14 -28.69 -11.98
N LYS A 20 -31.37 -29.75 -12.77
CA LYS A 20 -31.69 -31.10 -12.25
C LYS A 20 -30.65 -31.65 -11.28
N CYS A 21 -29.37 -31.31 -11.43
CA CYS A 21 -28.27 -31.94 -10.67
C CYS A 21 -27.64 -31.06 -9.57
N THR A 22 -27.91 -29.75 -9.53
CA THR A 22 -27.23 -28.82 -8.62
C THR A 22 -28.06 -27.56 -8.42
N THR A 23 -28.08 -27.06 -7.17
CA THR A 23 -28.66 -25.77 -6.79
C THR A 23 -27.58 -24.87 -6.21
N VAL A 24 -27.41 -23.69 -6.80
CA VAL A 24 -26.47 -22.65 -6.34
C VAL A 24 -27.28 -21.49 -5.78
N TRP A 25 -27.08 -21.15 -4.50
CA TRP A 25 -27.77 -20.03 -3.88
C TRP A 25 -27.20 -18.69 -4.34
N LYS A 26 -28.04 -17.66 -4.45
CA LYS A 26 -27.60 -16.29 -4.77
C LYS A 26 -26.83 -15.62 -3.62
N GLU A 27 -26.85 -16.22 -2.44
CA GLU A 27 -26.02 -15.84 -1.32
C GLU A 27 -25.41 -17.08 -0.68
N ILE A 28 -24.09 -17.11 -0.53
CA ILE A 28 -23.36 -18.21 0.10
C ILE A 28 -22.39 -17.58 1.11
N ALA A 29 -22.50 -17.98 2.38
CA ALA A 29 -21.66 -17.49 3.47
C ALA A 29 -21.55 -15.95 3.49
N GLY A 30 -22.67 -15.24 3.35
CA GLY A 30 -22.71 -13.77 3.37
C GLY A 30 -22.14 -13.07 2.14
N LYS A 31 -21.79 -13.81 1.08
CA LYS A 31 -21.36 -13.26 -0.22
C LYS A 31 -22.46 -13.46 -1.27
N ARG A 32 -22.80 -12.40 -2.00
CA ARG A 32 -23.70 -12.45 -3.16
C ARG A 32 -23.03 -13.14 -4.36
N ILE A 33 -23.71 -14.13 -4.92
CA ILE A 33 -23.29 -14.89 -6.10
C ILE A 33 -23.92 -14.24 -7.34
N SER A 34 -23.09 -13.57 -8.13
CA SER A 34 -23.49 -12.98 -9.40
C SER A 34 -23.72 -14.06 -10.45
N GLU A 35 -24.42 -13.69 -11.53
CA GLU A 35 -24.67 -14.59 -12.66
C GLU A 35 -23.38 -15.14 -13.27
N LYS A 36 -22.34 -14.32 -13.40
CA LYS A 36 -21.00 -14.75 -13.88
C LYS A 36 -20.37 -15.84 -13.00
N ILE A 37 -20.54 -15.74 -11.68
CA ILE A 37 -20.02 -16.74 -10.73
C ILE A 37 -20.83 -18.04 -10.84
N ALA A 38 -22.15 -17.92 -10.95
CA ALA A 38 -23.02 -19.08 -11.18
C ALA A 38 -22.68 -19.77 -12.51
N GLU A 39 -22.43 -18.99 -13.57
CA GLU A 39 -22.02 -19.50 -14.87
C GLU A 39 -20.73 -20.32 -14.78
N ALA A 40 -19.71 -19.82 -14.09
CA ALA A 40 -18.48 -20.58 -13.83
C ALA A 40 -18.76 -21.92 -13.12
N LEU A 41 -19.65 -21.94 -12.11
CA LEU A 41 -20.03 -23.17 -11.41
C LEU A 41 -20.79 -24.16 -12.29
N PHE A 42 -21.68 -23.69 -13.16
CA PHE A 42 -22.46 -24.57 -14.03
C PHE A 42 -21.67 -25.05 -15.25
N GLN A 43 -20.80 -24.22 -15.83
CA GLN A 43 -20.05 -24.54 -17.05
C GLN A 43 -18.67 -25.14 -16.78
N LYS A 44 -17.88 -24.56 -15.87
CA LYS A 44 -16.52 -25.03 -15.53
C LYS A 44 -16.53 -25.99 -14.35
N GLY A 45 -17.44 -25.75 -13.40
CA GLY A 45 -17.61 -26.58 -12.21
C GLY A 45 -16.90 -26.13 -10.97
N GLU A 46 -16.04 -25.15 -11.14
CA GLU A 46 -15.36 -24.45 -10.08
C GLU A 46 -15.18 -22.99 -10.50
N THR A 47 -15.06 -22.13 -9.50
CA THR A 47 -14.73 -20.73 -9.67
C THR A 47 -13.26 -20.50 -9.41
N GLU A 48 -12.77 -19.34 -9.80
CA GLU A 48 -11.53 -18.80 -9.22
C GLU A 48 -11.72 -18.57 -7.71
N VAL A 49 -10.63 -18.28 -7.00
CA VAL A 49 -10.70 -17.94 -5.58
C VAL A 49 -11.48 -16.64 -5.43
N LEU A 50 -12.60 -16.70 -4.69
CA LEU A 50 -13.45 -15.57 -4.41
C LEU A 50 -13.23 -15.10 -2.98
N ASP A 51 -13.12 -13.80 -2.79
CA ASP A 51 -12.99 -13.16 -1.48
C ASP A 51 -14.35 -12.76 -0.90
N GLY A 52 -14.39 -12.54 0.42
CA GLY A 52 -15.55 -11.92 1.08
C GLY A 52 -16.63 -12.89 1.55
N PHE A 53 -16.33 -14.20 1.64
CA PHE A 53 -17.17 -15.11 2.40
C PHE A 53 -16.98 -14.86 3.89
N LYS A 54 -18.00 -15.11 4.71
CA LYS A 54 -17.99 -14.97 6.17
C LYS A 54 -18.16 -16.34 6.82
N SER A 55 -17.24 -16.72 7.69
CA SER A 55 -17.35 -17.95 8.47
C SER A 55 -18.49 -17.85 9.49
N LYS A 56 -18.89 -18.98 10.09
CA LYS A 56 -19.89 -19.00 11.16
C LYS A 56 -19.50 -18.11 12.35
N ALA A 57 -18.20 -17.89 12.58
CA ALA A 57 -17.67 -16.98 13.60
C ALA A 57 -17.55 -15.52 13.12
N GLY A 58 -18.15 -15.17 11.98
CA GLY A 58 -18.14 -13.81 11.42
C GLY A 58 -16.84 -13.39 10.73
N LYS A 59 -15.82 -14.24 10.69
CA LYS A 59 -14.51 -13.91 10.10
C LYS A 59 -14.54 -14.02 8.56
N PRO A 60 -14.08 -13.01 7.81
CA PRO A 60 -14.00 -13.11 6.36
C PRO A 60 -12.94 -14.13 5.92
N PHE A 61 -13.20 -14.86 4.84
CA PHE A 61 -12.28 -15.80 4.21
C PHE A 61 -12.43 -15.82 2.70
N SER A 62 -11.42 -16.37 2.04
CA SER A 62 -11.32 -16.51 0.59
C SER A 62 -11.28 -17.98 0.22
N ALA A 63 -12.05 -18.37 -0.78
CA ALA A 63 -12.11 -19.74 -1.26
C ALA A 63 -12.63 -19.78 -2.69
N ALA A 64 -12.23 -20.79 -3.45
CA ALA A 64 -12.97 -21.14 -4.65
C ALA A 64 -14.26 -21.87 -4.26
N LEU A 65 -15.31 -21.74 -5.08
CA LEU A 65 -16.50 -22.58 -4.99
C LEU A 65 -16.37 -23.70 -6.02
N ALA A 66 -16.67 -24.93 -5.64
CA ALA A 66 -16.69 -26.08 -6.56
C ALA A 66 -17.99 -26.88 -6.39
N VAL A 67 -18.40 -27.59 -7.44
CA VAL A 67 -19.59 -28.45 -7.40
C VAL A 67 -19.18 -29.93 -7.30
N GLU A 68 -19.23 -30.48 -6.10
CA GLU A 68 -18.91 -31.88 -5.79
C GLU A 68 -20.18 -32.62 -5.35
N GLY A 69 -20.46 -33.78 -5.96
CA GLY A 69 -21.66 -34.58 -5.61
C GLY A 69 -23.01 -33.86 -5.75
N GLY A 70 -23.07 -32.78 -6.55
CA GLY A 70 -24.27 -31.96 -6.73
C GLY A 70 -24.47 -30.85 -5.69
N LYS A 71 -23.50 -30.66 -4.79
CA LYS A 71 -23.48 -29.61 -3.77
C LYS A 71 -22.33 -28.63 -4.02
N VAL A 72 -22.54 -27.37 -3.64
CA VAL A 72 -21.50 -26.34 -3.68
C VAL A 72 -20.63 -26.47 -2.44
N VAL A 73 -19.32 -26.68 -2.62
CA VAL A 73 -18.32 -26.81 -1.57
C VAL A 73 -17.24 -25.73 -1.71
N PHE A 74 -16.56 -25.41 -0.61
CA PHE A 74 -15.43 -24.50 -0.62
C PHE A 74 -14.13 -25.25 -0.87
N ARG A 75 -13.34 -24.82 -1.86
CA ARG A 75 -11.96 -25.23 -2.06
C ARG A 75 -11.03 -24.12 -1.61
N PHE A 76 -10.29 -24.38 -0.54
CA PHE A 76 -9.30 -23.44 -0.02
C PHE A 76 -7.97 -23.67 -0.73
N PRO A 77 -7.27 -22.60 -1.16
CA PRO A 77 -5.92 -22.77 -1.69
C PRO A 77 -5.00 -23.30 -0.59
N GLU A 78 -4.18 -24.31 -0.90
CA GLU A 78 -3.21 -24.88 0.05
C GLU A 78 -2.19 -23.82 0.47
N LYS A 79 -1.99 -23.66 1.78
CA LYS A 79 -0.97 -22.77 2.34
C LYS A 79 0.41 -23.41 2.16
N LYS A 80 1.20 -22.95 1.19
CA LYS A 80 2.64 -23.24 1.18
C LYS A 80 3.34 -22.48 2.31
N LYS A 81 4.06 -23.22 3.18
CA LYS A 81 4.98 -22.66 4.17
C LYS A 81 6.12 -21.92 3.45
N SER A 82 6.48 -20.76 3.98
CA SER A 82 7.45 -19.80 3.42
C SER A 82 8.89 -20.35 3.39
N GLN A 83 9.58 -20.21 2.26
CA GLN A 83 11.01 -19.95 2.21
C GLN A 83 11.31 -18.93 1.10
N ALA A 84 12.18 -17.98 1.42
CA ALA A 84 12.68 -16.93 0.54
C ALA A 84 13.86 -17.46 -0.31
N GLY A 85 13.96 -17.00 -1.57
CA GLY A 85 15.06 -17.29 -2.49
C GLY A 85 14.62 -17.17 -3.95
N GLN A 86 14.93 -16.04 -4.59
CA GLN A 86 14.68 -15.67 -6.00
C GLN A 86 15.46 -16.55 -7.00
N PRO A 87 15.25 -16.53 -8.35
CA PRO A 87 14.56 -15.53 -9.18
C PRO A 87 13.53 -16.10 -10.18
N ARG A 88 12.63 -15.23 -10.68
CA ARG A 88 11.74 -15.51 -11.81
C ARG A 88 12.30 -14.87 -13.08
N SER A 89 12.44 -15.68 -14.12
CA SER A 89 12.03 -15.45 -15.53
C SER A 89 12.59 -16.57 -16.41
N PRO A 90 12.12 -16.81 -17.64
CA PRO A 90 10.74 -16.80 -18.14
C PRO A 90 10.46 -18.03 -19.05
N THR A 91 9.23 -18.55 -19.15
CA THR A 91 8.82 -19.27 -20.36
C THR A 91 7.30 -19.29 -20.53
N ALA A 92 6.81 -18.43 -21.40
CA ALA A 92 5.63 -18.73 -22.21
C ALA A 92 5.80 -17.94 -23.52
N GLN A 93 6.12 -18.65 -24.60
CA GLN A 93 5.99 -18.11 -25.94
C GLN A 93 4.49 -17.95 -26.27
N PRO A 94 4.08 -16.82 -26.87
CA PRO A 94 2.73 -16.64 -27.38
C PRO A 94 2.65 -17.02 -28.87
N HIS A 95 1.59 -17.73 -29.26
CA HIS A 95 1.15 -17.78 -30.65
C HIS A 95 0.49 -16.44 -31.01
N ALA A 96 1.06 -15.75 -32.00
CA ALA A 96 0.54 -14.53 -32.66
C ALA A 96 -0.74 -14.87 -33.49
N HIS A 97 -1.67 -13.98 -33.86
CA HIS A 97 -1.72 -12.53 -34.05
C HIS A 97 -3.13 -12.03 -33.64
N THR A 98 -3.28 -10.86 -33.02
CA THR A 98 -3.57 -9.61 -33.74
C THR A 98 -3.11 -8.45 -32.85
N LEU A 99 -2.21 -7.63 -33.38
CA LEU A 99 -1.63 -6.48 -32.71
C LEU A 99 -2.69 -5.41 -32.44
N SER A 100 -3.17 -5.35 -31.20
CA SER A 100 -3.60 -4.09 -30.61
C SER A 100 -2.44 -3.58 -29.79
N THR A 101 -1.74 -2.57 -30.30
CA THR A 101 -0.74 -1.77 -29.58
C THR A 101 -1.39 -1.13 -28.35
N GLN A 102 -1.41 -1.85 -27.22
CA GLN A 102 -1.66 -1.22 -25.93
C GLN A 102 -0.36 -0.53 -25.49
N PRO A 103 -0.39 0.77 -25.16
CA PRO A 103 0.79 1.46 -24.69
C PRO A 103 1.28 0.80 -23.39
N LEU A 104 2.60 0.67 -23.26
CA LEU A 104 3.27 0.27 -22.03
C LEU A 104 2.78 1.19 -20.91
N ASP A 105 1.90 0.69 -20.03
CA ASP A 105 1.32 1.51 -18.96
C ASP A 105 2.46 1.87 -17.99
N ASN A 106 3.03 3.06 -18.16
CA ASN A 106 4.11 3.60 -17.35
C ASN A 106 3.55 4.00 -15.98
N THR A 107 3.12 3.00 -15.21
CA THR A 107 2.47 3.13 -13.92
C THR A 107 3.33 2.48 -12.84
N VAL A 108 3.63 3.23 -11.78
CA VAL A 108 4.37 2.75 -10.60
C VAL A 108 3.40 2.55 -9.45
N ARG A 109 3.42 1.34 -8.87
CA ARG A 109 2.59 0.97 -7.71
C ARG A 109 3.35 1.26 -6.42
N LEU A 110 2.85 2.19 -5.62
CA LEU A 110 3.38 2.51 -4.30
C LEU A 110 2.58 1.74 -3.25
N ARG A 111 3.27 1.14 -2.28
CA ARG A 111 2.62 0.53 -1.11
C ARG A 111 3.12 1.21 0.16
N ILE A 112 2.18 1.76 0.93
CA ILE A 112 2.44 2.52 2.15
C ILE A 112 1.66 1.85 3.28
N GLU A 113 2.36 1.37 4.30
CA GLU A 113 1.76 0.60 5.39
C GLU A 113 2.17 1.12 6.77
N SER A 114 1.20 1.68 7.52
CA SER A 114 1.41 1.96 8.94
C SER A 114 1.09 0.73 9.80
N GLY A 115 2.13 0.13 10.39
CA GLY A 115 1.98 -0.94 11.37
C GLY A 115 1.68 -0.41 12.77
N ASN A 116 2.39 0.65 13.15
CA ASN A 116 2.34 1.33 14.45
C ASN A 116 2.24 2.85 14.26
N SER A 117 2.07 3.61 15.35
CA SER A 117 2.12 5.08 15.28
C SER A 117 3.50 5.54 14.81
N GLY A 118 3.53 6.52 13.92
CA GLY A 118 4.77 7.17 13.49
C GLY A 118 5.69 6.34 12.60
N THR A 119 5.37 5.09 12.31
CA THR A 119 6.22 4.20 11.53
C THR A 119 5.46 3.69 10.30
N VAL A 120 6.13 3.73 9.15
CA VAL A 120 5.58 3.27 7.88
C VAL A 120 6.58 2.39 7.14
N LEU A 121 6.10 1.26 6.62
CA LEU A 121 6.79 0.52 5.57
C LEU A 121 6.42 1.12 4.23
N ILE A 122 7.42 1.61 3.50
CA ILE A 122 7.29 2.13 2.15
C ILE A 122 7.87 1.08 1.20
N SER A 123 7.11 0.70 0.17
CA SER A 123 7.61 -0.12 -0.93
C SER A 123 7.35 0.58 -2.27
N VAL A 124 8.44 0.91 -2.96
CA VAL A 124 8.48 1.48 -4.30
C VAL A 124 9.25 0.50 -5.20
N PRO A 125 8.55 -0.29 -6.05
CA PRO A 125 9.15 -1.33 -6.86
C PRO A 125 10.31 -0.84 -7.72
N GLY A 126 11.45 -1.52 -7.59
CA GLY A 126 12.68 -1.20 -8.31
C GLY A 126 13.43 0.03 -7.80
N ILE A 127 12.99 0.67 -6.71
CA ILE A 127 13.67 1.80 -6.09
C ILE A 127 14.07 1.44 -4.65
N LEU A 128 13.09 1.25 -3.77
CA LEU A 128 13.35 1.06 -2.34
C LEU A 128 12.19 0.31 -1.67
N SER A 129 12.51 -0.54 -0.70
CA SER A 129 11.52 -1.03 0.27
C SER A 129 12.12 -0.94 1.66
N THR A 130 11.63 -0.01 2.48
CA THR A 130 12.21 0.25 3.80
C THR A 130 11.17 0.75 4.80
N GLN A 131 11.43 0.50 6.08
CA GLN A 131 10.64 1.06 7.17
C GLN A 131 11.24 2.41 7.58
N ILE A 132 10.39 3.43 7.70
CA ILE A 132 10.76 4.78 8.13
C ILE A 132 9.98 5.13 9.39
N SER A 133 10.68 5.72 10.37
CA SER A 133 10.07 6.33 11.55
C SER A 133 10.06 7.84 11.40
N TYR A 134 8.87 8.44 11.50
CA TYR A 134 8.61 9.87 11.56
C TYR A 134 8.35 10.34 13.00
N GLY A 135 8.75 9.54 14.00
CA GLY A 135 8.68 9.93 15.41
C GLY A 135 7.30 9.73 16.02
N LEU A 136 6.87 10.63 16.91
CA LEU A 136 5.63 10.52 17.66
C LEU A 136 4.43 11.14 16.91
N VAL A 137 4.23 10.75 15.66
CA VAL A 137 3.07 11.19 14.86
C VAL A 137 1.99 10.10 14.79
N PRO A 138 0.69 10.43 14.68
CA PRO A 138 -0.36 9.45 14.47
C PRO A 138 -0.17 8.64 13.19
N SER A 139 -0.66 7.40 13.12
CA SER A 139 -0.53 6.55 11.91
C SER A 139 -1.08 7.19 10.63
N ARG A 140 -2.08 8.07 10.74
CA ARG A 140 -2.63 8.82 9.58
C ARG A 140 -1.64 9.83 9.02
N GLU A 141 -0.94 10.53 9.92
CA GLU A 141 0.13 11.47 9.55
C GLU A 141 1.32 10.70 8.98
N ALA A 142 1.71 9.60 9.63
CA ALA A 142 2.83 8.78 9.19
C ALA A 142 2.64 8.29 7.74
N GLU A 143 1.43 7.86 7.35
CA GLU A 143 1.15 7.48 5.96
C GLU A 143 1.17 8.66 5.00
N CYS A 144 0.71 9.85 5.42
CA CYS A 144 0.84 11.06 4.63
C CYS A 144 2.31 11.35 4.29
N LEU A 145 3.16 11.35 5.31
CA LEU A 145 4.61 11.55 5.15
C LEU A 145 5.23 10.43 4.30
N GLY A 146 4.81 9.18 4.50
CA GLY A 146 5.22 8.05 3.68
C GLY A 146 4.87 8.19 2.20
N CYS A 147 3.67 8.69 1.88
CA CYS A 147 3.28 9.01 0.51
C CYS A 147 4.15 10.10 -0.10
N ILE A 148 4.46 11.16 0.66
CA ILE A 148 5.34 12.25 0.20
C ILE A 148 6.72 11.69 -0.15
N THR A 149 7.34 10.92 0.75
CA THR A 149 8.64 10.30 0.51
C THR A 149 8.62 9.37 -0.70
N ALA A 150 7.60 8.52 -0.81
CA ALA A 150 7.49 7.57 -1.92
C ALA A 150 7.32 8.28 -3.28
N ALA A 151 6.49 9.32 -3.34
CA ALA A 151 6.29 10.11 -4.56
C ALA A 151 7.59 10.84 -4.95
N ASN A 152 8.27 11.49 -4.01
CA ASN A 152 9.56 12.14 -4.27
C ASN A 152 10.65 11.13 -4.73
N LEU A 153 10.67 9.91 -4.17
CA LEU A 153 11.56 8.84 -4.65
C LEU A 153 11.31 8.48 -6.11
N VAL A 154 10.04 8.37 -6.53
CA VAL A 154 9.71 8.14 -7.94
C VAL A 154 10.14 9.33 -8.80
N LYS A 155 9.82 10.55 -8.36
CA LYS A 155 10.19 11.79 -9.06
C LYS A 155 11.69 11.92 -9.28
N PHE A 156 12.49 11.49 -8.30
CA PHE A 156 13.96 11.52 -8.40
C PHE A 156 14.52 10.46 -9.36
N HIS A 157 13.97 9.24 -9.37
CA HIS A 157 14.53 8.11 -10.11
C HIS A 157 13.92 7.86 -11.49
N ARG A 158 12.76 8.44 -11.80
CA ARG A 158 12.02 8.16 -13.05
C ARG A 158 11.89 9.43 -13.88
N ASN A 159 12.35 9.36 -15.12
CA ASN A 159 12.13 10.36 -16.15
C ASN A 159 11.91 9.64 -17.49
N PRO A 160 10.75 9.77 -18.17
CA PRO A 160 9.61 10.62 -17.82
C PRO A 160 8.85 10.15 -16.57
N LEU A 161 8.09 11.06 -15.95
CA LEU A 161 7.29 10.75 -14.77
C LEU A 161 6.20 9.70 -15.11
N PRO A 162 6.05 8.65 -14.29
CA PRO A 162 5.00 7.64 -14.46
C PRO A 162 3.67 8.09 -13.84
N LYS A 163 2.58 7.41 -14.16
CA LYS A 163 1.38 7.45 -13.32
C LYS A 163 1.62 6.73 -12.00
N LEU A 164 0.90 7.12 -10.95
CA LEU A 164 1.03 6.52 -9.62
C LEU A 164 -0.23 5.73 -9.23
N GLU A 165 -0.03 4.52 -8.71
CA GLU A 165 -1.08 3.74 -8.04
C GLU A 165 -0.69 3.55 -6.58
N ILE A 166 -1.35 4.26 -5.66
CA ILE A 166 -1.01 4.27 -4.24
C ILE A 166 -1.92 3.30 -3.50
N SER A 167 -1.33 2.33 -2.81
CA SER A 167 -2.05 1.39 -1.96
C SER A 167 -1.74 1.67 -0.49
N LEU A 168 -2.79 1.85 0.31
CA LEU A 168 -2.74 2.27 1.72
C LEU A 168 -3.36 1.20 2.63
N ASN A 169 -2.95 1.11 3.89
CA ASN A 169 -3.60 0.23 4.88
C ASN A 169 -4.36 1.00 5.98
N ASN A 170 -4.30 2.33 6.02
CA ASN A 170 -5.12 3.16 6.92
C ASN A 170 -6.30 3.80 6.18
N LEU A 171 -7.51 3.38 6.56
CA LEU A 171 -8.74 3.82 5.93
C LEU A 171 -8.99 5.33 6.08
N ASP A 172 -8.72 5.89 7.27
CA ASP A 172 -8.95 7.32 7.49
C ASP A 172 -8.04 8.16 6.62
N PHE A 173 -6.76 7.77 6.50
CA PHE A 173 -5.84 8.49 5.63
C PHE A 173 -6.20 8.32 4.15
N ALA A 174 -6.61 7.12 3.71
CA ALA A 174 -7.10 6.91 2.34
C ALA A 174 -8.29 7.84 2.01
N ARG A 175 -9.23 7.99 2.94
CA ARG A 175 -10.35 8.93 2.82
C ARG A 175 -9.90 10.39 2.78
N TYR A 176 -8.88 10.76 3.55
CA TYR A 176 -8.31 12.10 3.50
C TYR A 176 -7.67 12.37 2.15
N LEU A 177 -6.82 11.47 1.66
CA LEU A 177 -6.13 11.61 0.38
C LEU A 177 -7.13 11.75 -0.79
N LEU A 178 -8.22 10.99 -0.76
CA LEU A 178 -9.31 11.03 -1.74
C LEU A 178 -10.30 12.19 -1.52
N ARG A 179 -10.05 13.07 -0.56
CA ARG A 179 -10.92 14.22 -0.18
C ARG A 179 -12.34 13.83 0.23
N GLU A 180 -12.54 12.58 0.64
CA GLU A 180 -13.83 12.12 1.17
C GLU A 180 -14.07 12.65 2.59
N HIS A 181 -12.99 12.88 3.35
CA HIS A 181 -13.02 13.38 4.71
C HIS A 181 -11.97 14.48 4.91
N VAL A 182 -12.27 15.44 5.80
CA VAL A 182 -11.34 16.49 6.19
C VAL A 182 -10.75 16.16 7.57
N PRO A 183 -9.41 16.13 7.72
CA PRO A 183 -8.80 15.90 9.01
C PRO A 183 -9.00 17.09 9.96
N ARG A 184 -8.94 16.83 11.28
CA ARG A 184 -9.14 17.86 12.31
C ARG A 184 -7.86 18.64 12.66
N SER A 185 -6.72 17.96 12.74
CA SER A 185 -5.44 18.56 13.13
C SER A 185 -4.84 19.38 11.98
N GLN A 186 -4.12 20.46 12.30
CA GLN A 186 -3.53 21.36 11.31
C GLN A 186 -2.28 20.75 10.67
N GLU A 187 -1.54 19.94 11.42
CA GLU A 187 -0.33 19.27 10.96
C GLU A 187 -0.60 18.41 9.73
N ILE A 188 -1.60 17.53 9.81
CA ILE A 188 -1.96 16.66 8.68
C ILE A 188 -2.61 17.40 7.52
N LYS A 189 -3.29 18.52 7.77
CA LYS A 189 -3.80 19.37 6.68
C LYS A 189 -2.65 19.93 5.86
N HIS A 190 -1.64 20.46 6.53
CA HIS A 190 -0.44 20.99 5.88
C HIS A 190 0.31 19.90 5.10
N SER A 191 0.52 18.72 5.71
CA SER A 191 1.15 17.58 5.02
C SER A 191 0.34 17.09 3.81
N LEU A 192 -1.00 17.07 3.88
CA LEU A 192 -1.86 16.71 2.75
C LEU A 192 -1.83 17.74 1.62
N GLU A 193 -1.84 19.03 1.95
CA GLU A 193 -1.71 20.11 0.97
C GLU A 193 -0.39 20.00 0.20
N PHE A 194 0.71 19.71 0.91
CA PHE A 194 1.99 19.42 0.29
C PHE A 194 1.91 18.19 -0.62
N LEU A 195 1.33 17.08 -0.13
CA LEU A 195 1.20 15.84 -0.88
C LEU A 195 0.39 16.02 -2.16
N TRP A 196 -0.75 16.72 -2.12
CA TRP A 196 -1.55 16.95 -3.33
C TRP A 196 -0.79 17.77 -4.37
N LYS A 197 -0.12 18.85 -3.97
CA LYS A 197 0.72 19.64 -4.89
C LYS A 197 1.80 18.79 -5.56
N LEU A 198 2.43 17.89 -4.80
CA LEU A 198 3.42 16.96 -5.32
C LEU A 198 2.81 15.93 -6.28
N LEU A 199 1.64 15.37 -5.95
CA LEU A 199 0.96 14.38 -6.78
C LEU A 199 0.43 14.97 -8.09
N ASP A 200 0.06 16.26 -8.10
CA ASP A 200 -0.40 16.99 -9.28
C ASP A 200 0.72 17.20 -10.32
N GLU A 201 1.99 16.98 -9.96
CA GLU A 201 3.13 17.00 -10.90
C GLU A 201 3.21 15.72 -11.75
N PHE A 202 2.56 14.62 -11.33
CA PHE A 202 2.56 13.36 -12.08
C PHE A 202 1.45 13.35 -13.15
N PRO A 203 1.62 12.62 -14.27
CA PRO A 203 0.58 12.54 -15.32
C PRO A 203 -0.77 11.98 -14.86
N GLY A 204 -0.81 11.35 -13.69
CA GLY A 204 -2.03 10.87 -13.06
C GLY A 204 -1.71 10.03 -11.83
N TRP A 205 -2.62 10.03 -10.86
CA TRP A 205 -2.48 9.20 -9.67
C TRP A 205 -3.84 8.64 -9.24
N SER A 206 -3.79 7.50 -8.55
CA SER A 206 -4.95 6.91 -7.90
C SER A 206 -4.55 6.38 -6.52
N ALA A 207 -5.53 6.28 -5.62
CA ALA A 207 -5.32 5.71 -4.30
C ALA A 207 -6.38 4.65 -4.00
N LYS A 208 -5.97 3.56 -3.33
CA LYS A 208 -6.88 2.51 -2.85
C LYS A 208 -6.54 2.10 -1.43
N TYR A 209 -7.60 1.76 -0.69
CA TYR A 209 -7.48 1.13 0.60
C TYR A 209 -7.40 -0.39 0.45
N GLU A 210 -6.27 -0.96 0.88
CA GLU A 210 -6.06 -2.40 0.98
C GLU A 210 -5.68 -2.74 2.42
N HIS A 211 -6.69 -3.21 3.17
CA HIS A 211 -6.54 -3.57 4.57
C HIS A 211 -5.46 -4.64 4.77
N GLN A 212 -4.48 -4.31 5.61
CA GLN A 212 -3.56 -5.27 6.19
C GLN A 212 -3.83 -5.38 7.68
N LYS A 213 -3.84 -6.62 8.19
CA LYS A 213 -3.96 -6.84 9.62
C LYS A 213 -2.71 -6.28 10.28
N ARG A 214 -2.88 -5.26 11.12
CA ARG A 214 -1.80 -4.81 12.02
C ARG A 214 -1.35 -6.01 12.84
N ALA A 215 -0.04 -6.29 12.84
CA ALA A 215 0.52 -7.31 13.71
C ALA A 215 0.17 -6.97 15.17
N ARG A 216 -0.01 -7.99 16.02
CA ARG A 216 -0.18 -7.77 17.46
C ARG A 216 0.98 -6.93 17.96
N LEU A 217 0.69 -5.94 18.82
CA LEU A 217 1.61 -4.98 19.45
C LEU A 217 3.01 -5.56 19.67
N GLN A 218 3.85 -5.47 18.65
CA GLN A 218 5.29 -5.52 18.78
C GLN A 218 5.69 -4.07 18.91
N GLY A 219 6.48 -3.76 19.94
CA GLY A 219 7.12 -2.45 20.05
C GLY A 219 7.75 -2.09 18.71
N SER A 220 7.71 -0.81 18.34
CA SER A 220 8.31 -0.33 17.10
C SER A 220 9.70 -0.95 16.97
N PRO A 221 10.02 -1.65 15.86
CA PRO A 221 11.36 -2.16 15.65
C PRO A 221 12.31 -0.97 15.78
N GLN A 222 13.05 -0.88 16.88
CA GLN A 222 14.08 0.12 17.03
C GLN A 222 15.23 -0.34 16.13
N SER A 223 15.17 0.04 14.85
CA SER A 223 16.35 -0.04 14.02
C SER A 223 17.34 0.97 14.59
N ASN A 224 18.47 0.52 15.09
CA ASN A 224 19.53 1.39 15.60
C ASN A 224 20.17 2.27 14.50
N GLY A 225 19.78 2.10 13.23
CA GLY A 225 20.29 2.85 12.09
C GLY A 225 19.25 3.77 11.45
N PHE A 226 19.75 4.78 10.75
CA PHE A 226 18.94 5.67 9.92
C PHE A 226 18.51 4.97 8.63
N PRO A 227 17.31 5.29 8.08
CA PRO A 227 16.87 4.73 6.83
C PRO A 227 17.78 5.20 5.69
N ARG A 228 18.25 4.26 4.87
CA ARG A 228 19.25 4.55 3.83
C ARG A 228 18.62 4.99 2.51
N GLY A 229 19.15 6.05 1.91
CA GLY A 229 18.76 6.49 0.56
C GLY A 229 17.29 6.89 0.42
N VAL A 230 16.67 7.37 1.50
CA VAL A 230 15.24 7.78 1.50
C VAL A 230 15.03 9.19 0.96
N PHE A 231 16.04 10.05 1.03
CA PHE A 231 16.00 11.45 0.60
C PHE A 231 17.22 11.82 -0.28
N PRO A 232 17.44 11.16 -1.43
CA PRO A 232 18.59 11.44 -2.29
C PRO A 232 18.60 12.89 -2.84
N TRP A 233 17.46 13.57 -2.86
CA TRP A 233 17.34 14.99 -3.24
C TRP A 233 17.67 15.98 -2.12
N LEU A 234 17.97 15.50 -0.90
CA LEU A 234 18.12 16.37 0.27
C LEU A 234 19.27 17.36 0.12
N LYS A 235 18.93 18.64 0.16
CA LYS A 235 19.87 19.76 0.29
C LYS A 235 19.58 20.47 1.60
N ALA A 236 20.61 20.64 2.43
CA ALA A 236 20.49 21.27 3.73
C ALA A 236 21.74 22.09 4.01
N GLU A 237 21.57 23.18 4.76
CA GLU A 237 22.65 24.05 5.17
C GLU A 237 22.96 23.83 6.64
N ILE A 238 24.24 23.71 6.96
CA ILE A 238 24.73 23.46 8.33
C ILE A 238 25.73 24.55 8.68
N ALA A 239 25.45 25.31 9.74
CA ALA A 239 26.32 26.38 10.22
C ALA A 239 26.53 26.27 11.74
N GLU A 240 27.72 26.59 12.23
CA GLU A 240 27.98 26.66 13.66
C GLU A 240 27.57 28.04 14.21
N VAL A 241 26.77 28.06 15.28
CA VAL A 241 26.28 29.29 15.92
C VAL A 241 26.28 29.09 17.43
N GLY A 242 27.16 29.82 18.13
CA GLY A 242 27.13 29.94 19.60
C GLY A 242 27.24 28.61 20.36
N GLY A 243 28.09 27.68 19.92
CA GLY A 243 28.25 26.36 20.54
C GLY A 243 27.16 25.34 20.15
N ASN A 244 26.23 25.74 19.29
CA ASN A 244 25.24 24.89 18.64
C ASN A 244 25.50 24.83 17.13
N ILE A 245 24.79 23.93 16.47
CA ILE A 245 24.74 23.76 15.04
C ILE A 245 23.34 24.11 14.58
N ARG A 246 23.28 25.06 13.65
CA ARG A 246 22.08 25.43 12.91
C ARG A 246 21.97 24.52 11.70
N VAL A 247 20.86 23.77 11.60
CA VAL A 247 20.53 22.92 10.46
C VAL A 247 19.29 23.49 9.77
N SER A 248 19.43 23.93 8.52
CA SER A 248 18.31 24.41 7.69
C SER A 248 17.85 23.29 6.76
N LEU A 249 16.60 22.84 6.92
CA LEU A 249 16.00 21.78 6.11
C LEU A 249 14.99 22.34 5.10
N PRO A 250 14.82 21.68 3.93
CA PRO A 250 13.84 22.10 2.93
C PRO A 250 12.43 22.05 3.51
N ASP A 251 11.49 22.73 2.83
CA ASP A 251 10.06 22.73 3.18
C ASP A 251 9.36 21.43 2.77
N SER A 252 9.89 20.30 3.25
CA SER A 252 9.37 18.95 3.01
C SER A 252 8.95 18.34 4.35
N PRO A 253 7.65 18.13 4.60
CA PRO A 253 7.14 17.65 5.89
C PRO A 253 7.75 16.31 6.32
N ASP A 254 7.96 15.39 5.38
CA ASP A 254 8.55 14.07 5.60
C ASP A 254 10.02 14.14 6.04
N VAL A 255 10.83 14.96 5.36
CA VAL A 255 12.24 15.19 5.72
C VAL A 255 12.34 15.78 7.12
N ARG A 256 11.55 16.84 7.40
CA ARG A 256 11.53 17.53 8.70
C ARG A 256 11.09 16.59 9.83
N ALA A 257 10.03 15.82 9.62
CA ALA A 257 9.55 14.85 10.60
C ALA A 257 10.56 13.73 10.86
N GLN A 258 11.19 13.19 9.82
CA GLN A 258 12.19 12.13 9.95
C GLN A 258 13.48 12.63 10.63
N PHE A 259 13.89 13.88 10.37
CA PHE A 259 15.01 14.51 11.06
C PHE A 259 14.74 14.67 12.56
N VAL A 260 13.61 15.26 12.94
CA VAL A 260 13.22 15.43 14.36
C VAL A 260 13.10 14.07 15.06
N ALA A 261 12.57 13.06 14.37
CA ALA A 261 12.50 11.70 14.89
C ALA A 261 13.88 11.07 15.15
N SER A 262 14.87 11.43 14.34
CA SER A 262 16.23 10.89 14.39
C SER A 262 17.14 11.66 15.37
N ILE A 263 16.99 12.98 15.45
CA ILE A 263 17.85 13.87 16.24
C ILE A 263 17.06 14.38 17.45
N ARG A 264 17.02 13.58 18.52
CA ARG A 264 16.23 13.89 19.73
C ARG A 264 16.59 15.21 20.43
N ARG A 265 17.81 15.71 20.22
CA ARG A 265 18.30 16.98 20.79
C ARG A 265 18.09 18.18 19.86
N ALA A 266 17.39 18.00 18.73
CA ALA A 266 17.08 19.09 17.83
C ALA A 266 15.92 19.91 18.38
N GLU A 267 16.16 21.20 18.58
CA GLU A 267 15.14 22.18 18.92
C GLU A 267 14.65 22.86 17.65
N ARG A 268 13.33 22.90 17.46
CA ARG A 268 12.71 23.50 16.28
C ARG A 268 12.71 25.02 16.43
N GLY A 269 13.37 25.70 15.50
CA GLY A 269 13.28 27.14 15.30
C GLY A 269 12.24 27.50 14.24
N GLU A 270 12.38 28.70 13.67
CA GLU A 270 11.52 29.22 12.60
C GLU A 270 11.92 28.64 11.23
N ASP A 271 10.96 28.59 10.29
CA ASP A 271 11.18 28.29 8.86
C ASP A 271 11.97 27.00 8.52
N GLY A 272 11.86 25.96 9.35
CA GLY A 272 12.57 24.69 9.12
C GLY A 272 14.04 24.71 9.53
N VAL A 273 14.41 25.71 10.33
CA VAL A 273 15.69 25.77 11.02
C VAL A 273 15.62 24.97 12.32
N TYR A 274 16.66 24.18 12.60
CA TYR A 274 16.80 23.40 13.81
C TYR A 274 18.12 23.73 14.49
N MET A 275 18.08 23.93 15.80
CA MET A 275 19.26 24.11 16.63
C MET A 275 19.62 22.79 17.30
N VAL A 276 20.87 22.35 17.15
CA VAL A 276 21.37 21.09 17.69
C VAL A 276 22.64 21.35 18.49
N PRO A 277 22.81 20.83 19.71
CA PRO A 277 24.06 20.97 20.45
C PRO A 277 25.25 20.46 19.65
N LYS A 278 26.39 21.16 19.66
CA LYS A 278 27.60 20.76 18.90
C LYS A 278 28.06 19.33 19.23
N ALA A 279 27.84 18.87 20.46
CA ALA A 279 28.10 17.48 20.86
C ALA A 279 27.33 16.42 20.03
N ALA A 280 26.22 16.77 19.36
CA ALA A 280 25.44 15.88 18.50
C ALA A 280 25.74 16.06 17.00
N GLU A 281 26.75 16.86 16.62
CA GLU A 281 27.18 17.06 15.23
C GLU A 281 27.44 15.77 14.47
N GLY A 282 28.15 14.83 15.11
CA GLY A 282 28.47 13.54 14.50
C GLY A 282 27.22 12.75 14.12
N VAL A 283 26.17 12.83 14.95
CA VAL A 283 24.88 12.17 14.69
C VAL A 283 24.15 12.84 13.54
N VAL A 284 24.17 14.18 13.47
CA VAL A 284 23.60 14.95 12.34
C VAL A 284 24.30 14.59 11.03
N LYS A 285 25.63 14.57 11.01
CA LYS A 285 26.43 14.17 9.83
C LYS A 285 26.15 12.72 9.42
N ALA A 286 26.08 11.79 10.38
CA ALA A 286 25.75 10.39 10.13
C ALA A 286 24.33 10.21 9.57
N TRP A 287 23.38 11.03 10.05
CA TRP A 287 22.03 11.06 9.51
C TRP A 287 22.04 11.50 8.05
N PHE A 288 22.64 12.65 7.72
CA PHE A 288 22.74 13.14 6.34
C PHE A 288 23.42 12.14 5.41
N GLY A 289 24.50 11.50 5.86
CA GLY A 289 25.23 10.50 5.07
C GLY A 289 24.48 9.18 4.90
N SER A 290 23.48 8.90 5.75
CA SER A 290 22.64 7.71 5.63
C SER A 290 21.41 7.97 4.78
N VAL A 291 20.70 9.07 5.00
CA VAL A 291 19.40 9.31 4.37
C VAL A 291 19.49 9.73 2.90
N LYS A 292 20.62 10.30 2.47
CA LYS A 292 20.90 10.60 1.06
C LYS A 292 21.24 9.34 0.28
#